data_AF-A0A924YA67-F1
#
_entry.id   AF-A0A924YA67-F1
#
_cell.length_a   1.000
_cell.length_b   1.000
_cell.length_c   1.000
_cell.angle_alpha   90.00
_cell.angle_beta   90.00
_cell.angle_gamma   90.00
#
_symmetry.space_group_name_H-M   'P 1'
#
loop_
_entity.id
_entity.type
_entity.pdbx_description
1 polymer ?
#
loop_
_entity_poly.entity_id
_entity_poly.type
_entity_poly.pdbx_seq_one_letter_code
_entity_poly.pdbx_strand_id
1 'polypeptide(L)'
;ALIQRRILYGVTSLVLLFGIALVVARLFPALRWGRRKSKAADAEPEAVITYPAATGFTLLLMGVGLVLTLVPEFLYLRDNFGVRINTIFKFYYQTWLVFGVASAYGLYTILSDRGLRLPNSALRGVFASVAVIGIAIGLVYPALGLHNRMFIETGRANAEIQAPLTLDGGPSLTYASDYASIMCLRDLVGDEDDLVIAEAIGNAYNPNFGRVGALTGIPILLGWENHEGQWRGTTYGDVVGSRPQDIETLYTDLRWESAQGIIQTYGIDYVFYGNSERLTYGEAGEEKFRDSAEIVCERDGSAFYRVNSTVQVAAR
;
A
#
# COMPACT_ATOMS: atom_id res chain seq x y z
N ALA A 1 28.21 -14.75 -10.55
CA ALA A 1 27.14 -13.96 -9.91
C ALA A 1 26.11 -14.81 -9.14
N LEU A 2 25.41 -15.76 -9.79
CA LEU A 2 24.35 -16.55 -9.14
C LEU A 2 24.85 -17.43 -7.98
N ILE A 3 25.93 -18.17 -8.18
CA ILE A 3 26.51 -19.08 -7.16
C ILE A 3 26.98 -18.28 -5.93
N GLN A 4 27.64 -17.15 -6.14
CA GLN A 4 28.07 -16.26 -5.06
C GLN A 4 26.89 -15.73 -4.23
N ARG A 5 25.77 -15.36 -4.87
CA ARG A 5 24.53 -15.00 -4.16
C ARG A 5 23.95 -16.18 -3.39
N ARG A 6 23.94 -17.38 -3.97
CA ARG A 6 23.46 -18.59 -3.29
C ARG A 6 24.33 -18.98 -2.10
N ILE A 7 25.63 -18.68 -2.12
CA ILE A 7 26.51 -18.86 -0.95
C ILE A 7 26.21 -17.79 0.10
N LEU A 8 26.08 -16.52 -0.30
CA LEU A 8 25.83 -15.40 0.62
C LEU A 8 24.48 -15.53 1.36
N TYR A 9 23.44 -15.99 0.66
CA TYR A 9 22.07 -16.14 1.18
C TYR A 9 21.68 -17.60 1.46
N GLY A 10 22.63 -18.53 1.34
CA GLY A 10 22.38 -19.96 1.45
C GLY A 10 21.95 -20.40 2.85
N VAL A 11 22.45 -19.71 3.89
CA VAL A 11 22.12 -20.00 5.29
C VAL A 11 20.61 -19.93 5.53
N THR A 12 19.94 -18.88 5.05
CA THR A 12 18.49 -18.73 5.19
C THR A 12 17.74 -19.87 4.53
N SER A 13 18.12 -20.22 3.29
CA SER A 13 17.51 -21.33 2.56
C SER A 13 17.71 -22.67 3.28
N LEU A 14 18.90 -22.91 3.84
CA LEU A 14 19.20 -24.13 4.60
C LEU A 14 18.39 -24.19 5.90
N VAL A 15 18.24 -23.08 6.62
CA VAL A 15 17.42 -23.01 7.84
C VAL A 15 15.96 -23.30 7.52
N LEU A 16 15.41 -22.71 6.45
CA LEU A 16 14.03 -22.95 6.02
C LEU A 16 13.81 -24.41 5.60
N LEU A 17 14.71 -24.97 4.78
CA LEU A 17 14.64 -26.37 4.35
C LEU A 17 14.74 -27.34 5.53
N PHE A 18 15.65 -27.07 6.47
CA PHE A 18 15.77 -27.85 7.70
C PHE A 18 14.49 -27.78 8.54
N GLY A 19 13.92 -26.59 8.71
CA GLY A 19 12.63 -26.40 9.39
C GLY A 19 11.50 -27.18 8.72
N ILE A 20 11.41 -27.14 7.39
CA ILE A 20 10.42 -27.91 6.61
C ILE A 20 10.62 -29.41 6.86
N ALA A 21 11.86 -29.91 6.78
CA ALA A 21 12.16 -31.30 7.03
C ALA A 21 11.77 -31.74 8.45
N LEU A 22 12.03 -30.91 9.47
CA LEU A 22 11.61 -31.17 10.84
C LEU A 22 10.09 -31.22 10.99
N VAL A 23 9.36 -30.27 10.39
CA VAL A 23 7.89 -30.24 10.41
C VAL A 23 7.32 -31.49 9.73
N VAL A 24 7.82 -31.85 8.55
CA VAL A 24 7.39 -33.04 7.81
C VAL A 24 7.68 -34.30 8.62
N ALA A 25 8.87 -34.43 9.20
CA ALA A 25 9.22 -35.59 10.04
C ALA A 25 8.33 -35.71 11.29
N ARG A 26 7.82 -34.59 11.83
CA ARG A 26 6.90 -34.56 12.97
C ARG A 26 5.44 -34.81 12.58
N LEU A 27 5.01 -34.34 11.41
CA LEU A 27 3.66 -34.57 10.88
C LEU A 27 3.48 -36.00 10.36
N PHE A 28 4.52 -36.54 9.73
CA PHE A 28 4.55 -37.85 9.11
C PHE A 28 5.72 -38.66 9.69
N PRO A 29 5.71 -38.97 11.00
CA PRO A 29 6.69 -39.88 11.57
C PRO A 29 6.61 -41.17 10.76
N ALA A 30 7.72 -41.58 10.14
CA ALA A 30 7.73 -42.73 9.25
C ALA A 30 7.05 -43.92 9.95
N LEU A 31 5.90 -44.36 9.43
CA LEU A 31 5.45 -45.74 9.61
C LEU A 31 6.68 -46.56 9.25
N ARG A 32 7.30 -47.24 10.23
CA ARG A 32 8.51 -48.04 10.05
C ARG A 32 8.33 -48.99 8.86
N TRP A 33 8.68 -48.54 7.66
CA TRP A 33 8.67 -49.35 6.46
C TRP A 33 9.95 -50.18 6.51
N GLY A 34 9.84 -51.38 7.11
CA GLY A 34 10.87 -52.42 6.99
C GLY A 34 11.70 -52.74 8.24
N ARG A 35 11.08 -53.25 9.31
CA ARG A 35 11.50 -54.48 10.02
C ARG A 35 10.57 -54.75 11.21
N ARG A 36 9.45 -55.43 10.95
CA ARG A 36 8.80 -56.26 11.97
C ARG A 36 8.45 -57.62 11.36
N LYS A 37 9.49 -58.36 10.96
CA LYS A 37 9.42 -59.83 11.06
C LYS A 37 9.68 -60.17 12.53
N SER A 38 8.65 -60.11 13.37
CA SER A 38 8.46 -61.08 14.45
C SER A 38 7.13 -60.83 15.17
N LYS A 39 6.48 -61.95 15.45
CA LYS A 39 5.15 -62.18 16.01
C LYS A 39 4.78 -61.29 17.20
N ALA A 40 3.62 -60.63 17.11
CA ALA A 40 2.68 -60.45 18.21
C ALA A 40 1.36 -59.96 17.58
N ALA A 41 0.32 -60.80 17.60
CA ALA A 41 -0.96 -60.53 16.96
C ALA A 41 -1.92 -59.67 17.82
N ASP A 42 -1.52 -59.26 19.03
CA ASP A 42 -2.39 -58.57 19.99
C ASP A 42 -1.82 -57.25 20.53
N ALA A 43 -0.93 -56.59 19.78
CA ALA A 43 -0.46 -55.25 20.14
C ALA A 43 -1.37 -54.20 19.48
N GLU A 44 -2.21 -53.53 20.27
CA GLU A 44 -2.86 -52.27 19.91
C GLU A 44 -1.88 -51.38 19.10
N PRO A 45 -2.29 -50.79 17.97
CA PRO A 45 -1.40 -49.96 17.17
C PRO A 45 -0.96 -48.76 18.01
N GLU A 46 0.28 -48.82 18.49
CA GLU A 46 0.93 -47.74 19.24
C GLU A 46 0.79 -46.45 18.44
N ALA A 47 0.07 -45.46 19.00
CA ALA A 47 -0.23 -44.22 18.29
C ALA A 47 1.08 -43.52 17.89
N VAL A 48 1.40 -43.55 16.60
CA VAL A 48 2.64 -42.98 16.04
C VAL A 48 2.69 -41.45 16.26
N ILE A 49 1.52 -40.82 16.39
CA ILE A 49 1.35 -39.41 16.71
C ILE A 49 0.90 -39.30 18.17
N THR A 50 1.74 -38.64 18.99
CA THR A 50 1.56 -38.50 20.45
C THR A 50 1.15 -37.09 20.88
N TYR A 51 0.76 -36.23 19.95
CA TYR A 51 0.39 -34.84 20.22
C TYR A 51 -1.08 -34.55 19.86
N PRO A 52 -1.70 -33.53 20.49
CA PRO A 52 -3.07 -33.10 20.18
C PRO A 52 -3.25 -32.65 18.73
N ALA A 53 -4.47 -32.77 18.19
CA ALA A 53 -4.80 -32.29 16.84
C ALA A 53 -4.45 -30.80 16.63
N ALA A 54 -4.61 -29.97 17.66
CA ALA A 54 -4.20 -28.56 17.62
C ALA A 54 -2.69 -28.40 17.37
N THR A 55 -1.85 -29.22 17.99
CA THR A 55 -0.40 -29.23 17.72
C THR A 55 -0.09 -29.67 16.30
N GLY A 56 -0.81 -30.66 15.76
CA GLY A 56 -0.70 -31.07 14.36
C GLY A 56 -1.07 -29.94 13.39
N PHE A 57 -2.18 -29.25 13.66
CA PHE A 57 -2.60 -28.08 12.89
C PHE A 57 -1.57 -26.94 12.95
N THR A 58 -1.02 -26.66 14.13
CA THR A 58 0.04 -25.65 14.28
C THR A 58 1.32 -26.04 13.53
N LEU A 59 1.72 -27.31 13.56
CA LEU A 59 2.86 -27.79 12.75
C LEU A 59 2.59 -27.61 11.25
N LEU A 60 1.36 -27.85 10.79
CA LEU A 60 0.97 -27.57 9.40
C LEU A 60 1.11 -26.08 9.07
N LEU A 61 0.62 -25.18 9.93
CA LEU A 61 0.77 -23.74 9.75
C LEU A 61 2.24 -23.31 9.71
N MET A 62 3.09 -23.87 10.58
CA MET A 62 4.53 -23.64 10.55
C MET A 62 5.14 -24.11 9.22
N GLY A 63 4.77 -25.30 8.75
CA GLY A 63 5.22 -25.82 7.46
C GLY A 63 4.81 -24.91 6.29
N VAL A 64 3.55 -24.47 6.26
CA VAL A 64 3.05 -23.53 5.24
C VAL A 64 3.83 -22.22 5.29
N GLY A 65 4.01 -21.61 6.46
CA GLY A 65 4.77 -20.37 6.60
C GLY A 65 6.22 -20.50 6.14
N LEU A 66 6.89 -21.62 6.46
CA LEU A 66 8.26 -21.89 6.00
C LEU A 66 8.33 -22.02 4.47
N VAL A 67 7.38 -22.73 3.85
CA VAL A 67 7.28 -22.86 2.40
C VAL A 67 7.01 -21.50 1.74
N LEU A 68 6.05 -20.73 2.25
CA LEU A 68 5.72 -19.40 1.72
C LEU A 68 6.93 -18.44 1.81
N THR A 69 7.73 -18.54 2.86
CA THR A 69 8.99 -17.77 2.99
C THR A 69 10.03 -18.20 1.96
N LEU A 70 10.08 -19.49 1.65
CA LEU A 70 11.05 -20.06 0.72
C LEU A 70 10.71 -19.78 -0.74
N VAL A 71 9.42 -19.67 -1.09
CA VAL A 71 8.97 -19.51 -2.49
C VAL A 71 9.63 -18.33 -3.22
N PRO A 72 9.71 -17.10 -2.65
CA PRO A 72 10.35 -15.95 -3.31
C PRO A 72 11.85 -16.12 -3.62
N GLU A 73 12.51 -17.16 -3.11
CA GLU A 73 13.91 -17.51 -3.44
C GLU A 73 14.07 -18.27 -4.75
N PHE A 74 12.95 -18.77 -5.30
CA PHE A 74 12.93 -19.59 -6.52
C PHE A 74 11.93 -19.08 -7.55
N LEU A 75 10.83 -18.48 -7.11
CA LEU A 75 9.79 -17.91 -7.97
C LEU A 75 9.78 -16.39 -7.84
N TYR A 76 9.72 -15.72 -8.98
CA TYR A 76 9.61 -14.28 -9.09
C TYR A 76 8.63 -13.95 -10.21
N LEU A 77 7.56 -13.23 -9.88
CA LEU A 77 6.67 -12.64 -10.85
C LEU A 77 7.28 -11.32 -11.33
N ARG A 78 7.73 -11.28 -12.59
CA ARG A 78 8.25 -10.05 -13.20
C ARG A 78 7.10 -9.10 -13.52
N ASP A 79 7.03 -8.01 -12.78
CA ASP A 79 6.10 -6.90 -12.99
C ASP A 79 6.85 -5.60 -13.32
N ASN A 80 6.12 -4.48 -13.33
CA ASN A 80 6.63 -3.16 -13.69
C ASN A 80 7.76 -2.65 -12.78
N PHE A 81 7.91 -3.19 -11.56
CA PHE A 81 9.00 -2.79 -10.66
C PHE A 81 10.35 -3.40 -11.03
N GLY A 82 10.37 -4.45 -11.87
CA GLY A 82 11.61 -5.12 -12.27
C GLY A 82 12.36 -5.82 -11.14
N VAL A 83 11.79 -5.84 -9.93
CA VAL A 83 12.31 -6.50 -8.73
C VAL A 83 11.23 -7.34 -8.07
N ARG A 84 11.62 -8.32 -7.25
CA ARG A 84 10.72 -9.28 -6.61
C ARG A 84 9.86 -8.74 -5.46
N ILE A 85 9.68 -7.42 -5.36
CA ILE A 85 9.05 -6.78 -4.21
C ILE A 85 7.60 -7.26 -4.02
N ASN A 86 6.80 -7.30 -5.09
CA ASN A 86 5.42 -7.78 -5.02
C ASN A 86 5.32 -9.29 -4.78
N THR A 87 6.29 -10.06 -5.26
CA THR A 87 6.37 -11.49 -4.94
C THR A 87 6.68 -11.69 -3.46
N ILE A 88 7.64 -10.95 -2.89
CA ILE A 88 7.92 -10.98 -1.45
C ILE A 88 6.67 -10.57 -0.67
N PHE A 89 6.08 -9.40 -0.98
CA PHE A 89 4.91 -8.90 -0.25
C PHE A 89 3.78 -9.93 -0.22
N LYS A 90 3.32 -10.42 -1.38
CA LYS A 90 2.16 -11.32 -1.46
C LYS A 90 2.34 -12.61 -0.64
N PHE A 91 3.54 -13.18 -0.63
CA PHE A 91 3.82 -14.40 0.12
C PHE A 91 4.10 -14.11 1.60
N TYR A 92 4.90 -13.08 1.89
CA TYR A 92 5.30 -12.76 3.27
C TYR A 92 4.12 -12.25 4.10
N TYR A 93 3.16 -11.52 3.52
CA TYR A 93 1.93 -11.15 4.23
C TYR A 93 1.22 -12.38 4.79
N GLN A 94 1.13 -13.46 4.02
CA GLN A 94 0.53 -14.71 4.46
C GLN A 94 1.43 -15.44 5.48
N THR A 95 2.75 -15.44 5.27
CA THR A 95 3.73 -15.98 6.23
C THR A 95 3.56 -15.35 7.61
N TRP A 96 3.49 -14.02 7.71
CA TRP A 96 3.36 -13.31 8.98
C TRP A 96 2.09 -13.72 9.72
N LEU A 97 0.97 -13.86 9.01
CA LEU A 97 -0.31 -14.26 9.59
C LEU A 97 -0.24 -15.68 10.16
N VAL A 98 0.21 -16.65 9.36
CA VAL A 98 0.26 -18.06 9.81
C VAL A 98 1.30 -18.29 10.91
N PHE A 99 2.45 -17.60 10.86
CA PHE A 99 3.43 -17.64 11.95
C PHE A 99 2.94 -16.92 13.21
N GLY A 100 2.15 -15.84 13.08
CA GLY A 100 1.52 -15.18 14.21
C GLY A 100 0.62 -16.15 15.00
N VAL A 101 -0.27 -16.86 14.30
CA VAL A 101 -1.15 -17.87 14.92
C VAL A 101 -0.34 -19.04 15.49
N ALA A 102 0.62 -19.57 14.72
CA ALA A 102 1.44 -20.69 15.15
C ALA A 102 2.31 -20.36 16.38
N SER A 103 2.87 -19.15 16.44
CA SER A 103 3.69 -18.68 17.56
C SER A 103 2.85 -18.46 18.82
N ALA A 104 1.62 -17.93 18.71
CA ALA A 104 0.71 -17.80 19.85
C ALA A 104 0.38 -19.16 20.48
N TYR A 105 0.06 -20.17 19.66
CA TYR A 105 -0.14 -21.54 20.15
C TYR A 105 1.16 -22.16 20.69
N GLY A 106 2.31 -21.89 20.05
CA GLY A 106 3.61 -22.33 20.52
C GLY A 106 3.97 -21.79 21.90
N LEU A 107 3.68 -20.50 22.16
CA LEU A 107 3.83 -19.86 23.47
C LEU A 107 2.99 -20.58 24.52
N TYR A 108 1.69 -20.80 24.24
CA TYR A 108 0.80 -21.56 25.12
C TYR A 108 1.33 -22.98 25.39
N THR A 109 1.74 -23.69 24.35
CA THR A 109 2.20 -25.07 24.42
C THR A 109 3.43 -25.21 25.33
N ILE A 110 4.41 -24.33 25.18
CA ILE A 110 5.66 -24.37 25.95
C ILE A 110 5.44 -23.88 27.39
N LEU A 111 4.56 -22.90 27.58
CA LEU A 111 4.42 -22.23 28.87
C LEU A 111 3.29 -22.77 29.75
N SER A 112 2.27 -23.43 29.21
CA SER A 112 1.02 -23.64 29.95
C SER A 112 0.27 -24.93 29.63
N ASP A 113 0.55 -25.59 28.51
CA ASP A 113 -0.16 -26.81 28.13
C ASP A 113 0.23 -27.99 29.04
N ARG A 114 -0.66 -28.31 29.99
CA ARG A 114 -0.50 -29.43 30.94
C ARG A 114 -0.80 -30.80 30.30
N GLY A 115 -1.35 -30.83 29.09
CA GLY A 115 -1.58 -32.05 28.32
C GLY A 115 -0.31 -32.60 27.67
N LEU A 116 0.76 -31.80 27.62
CA LEU A 116 2.07 -32.18 27.08
C LEU A 116 3.14 -32.20 28.18
N ARG A 117 4.24 -32.90 27.91
CA ARG A 117 5.42 -32.86 28.78
C ARG A 117 6.07 -31.48 28.69
N LEU A 118 5.83 -30.67 29.71
CA LEU A 118 6.39 -29.32 29.79
C LEU A 118 7.91 -29.36 29.99
N PRO A 119 8.66 -28.42 29.39
CA PRO A 119 10.06 -28.20 29.74
C PRO A 119 10.18 -27.80 31.22
N ASN A 120 11.40 -27.95 31.77
CA ASN A 120 11.66 -27.54 33.14
C ASN A 120 11.40 -26.02 33.36
N SER A 121 11.21 -25.62 34.62
CA SER A 121 10.84 -24.24 34.98
C SER A 121 11.88 -23.22 34.51
N ALA A 122 13.17 -23.55 34.55
CA ALA A 122 14.24 -22.68 34.10
C ALA A 122 14.14 -22.37 32.59
N LEU A 123 13.98 -23.40 31.75
CA LEU A 123 13.82 -23.22 30.29
C LEU A 123 12.54 -22.46 29.95
N ARG A 124 11.45 -22.70 30.67
CA ARG A 124 10.21 -21.95 30.51
C ARG A 124 10.39 -20.48 30.89
N GLY A 125 11.11 -20.20 31.97
CA GLY A 125 11.47 -18.85 32.38
C GLY A 125 12.31 -18.14 31.32
N VAL A 126 13.35 -18.79 30.79
CA VAL A 126 14.19 -18.23 29.71
C VAL A 126 13.34 -17.96 28.46
N PHE A 127 12.53 -18.94 28.03
CA PHE A 127 11.67 -18.80 26.86
C PHE A 127 10.64 -17.67 27.02
N ALA A 128 9.99 -17.57 28.20
CA ALA A 128 9.06 -16.49 28.51
C ALA A 128 9.75 -15.12 28.46
N SER A 129 10.95 -15.00 29.07
CA SER A 129 11.72 -13.76 29.04
C SER A 129 12.09 -13.36 27.60
N VAL A 130 12.56 -14.30 26.79
CA VAL A 130 12.88 -14.04 25.36
C VAL A 130 11.62 -13.60 24.59
N ALA A 131 10.49 -14.26 24.80
CA ALA A 131 9.23 -13.90 24.16
C ALA A 131 8.75 -12.50 24.57
N VAL A 132 8.78 -12.18 25.87
CA VAL A 132 8.39 -10.86 26.39
C VAL A 132 9.31 -9.78 25.84
N ILE A 133 10.62 -10.00 25.85
CA ILE A 133 11.59 -9.05 25.27
C ILE A 133 11.34 -8.86 23.77
N GLY A 134 11.13 -9.95 23.02
CA GLY A 134 10.83 -9.88 21.60
C GLY A 134 9.56 -9.08 21.29
N ILE A 135 8.49 -9.32 22.04
CA ILE A 135 7.23 -8.57 21.92
C ILE A 135 7.45 -7.09 22.30
N ALA A 136 8.14 -6.82 23.42
CA ALA A 136 8.42 -5.46 23.87
C ALA A 136 9.23 -4.66 22.84
N ILE A 137 10.26 -5.26 22.24
CA ILE A 137 11.03 -4.65 21.14
C ILE A 137 10.12 -4.42 19.92
N GLY A 138 9.28 -5.39 19.55
CA GLY A 138 8.34 -5.25 18.44
C GLY A 138 7.34 -4.10 18.64
N LEU A 139 6.88 -3.88 19.89
CA LEU A 139 5.95 -2.81 20.25
C LEU A 139 6.58 -1.40 20.22
N VAL A 140 7.91 -1.28 20.13
CA VAL A 140 8.58 0.01 19.92
C VAL A 140 8.16 0.61 18.58
N TYR A 141 8.01 -0.20 17.52
CA TYR A 141 7.65 0.29 16.19
C TYR A 141 6.28 1.00 16.15
N PRO A 142 5.16 0.41 16.59
CA PRO A 142 3.88 1.12 16.56
C PRO A 142 3.89 2.38 17.42
N ALA A 143 4.60 2.39 18.57
CA ALA A 143 4.69 3.58 19.42
C ALA A 143 5.44 4.74 18.74
N LEU A 144 6.65 4.47 18.22
CA LEU A 144 7.46 5.49 17.55
C LEU A 144 6.92 5.84 16.16
N GLY A 145 6.40 4.84 15.45
CA GLY A 145 5.80 5.00 14.13
C GLY A 145 4.57 5.88 14.18
N LEU A 146 3.66 5.68 15.15
CA LEU A 146 2.53 6.56 15.35
C LEU A 146 2.98 7.99 15.62
N HIS A 147 3.96 8.18 16.53
CA HIS A 147 4.48 9.50 16.83
C HIS A 147 5.08 10.19 15.58
N ASN A 148 5.92 9.47 14.83
CA ASN A 148 6.57 10.01 13.64
C ASN A 148 5.56 10.36 12.55
N ARG A 149 4.65 9.43 12.23
CA ARG A 149 3.64 9.61 11.18
C ARG A 149 2.65 10.73 11.51
N MET A 150 2.15 10.76 12.74
CA MET A 150 1.07 11.66 13.12
C MET A 150 1.55 13.06 13.50
N PHE A 151 2.73 13.19 14.12
CA PHE A 151 3.20 14.46 14.67
C PHE A 151 4.38 15.05 13.91
N ILE A 152 5.34 14.24 13.47
CA ILE A 152 6.56 14.73 12.83
C ILE A 152 6.36 14.95 11.34
N GLU A 153 5.93 13.91 10.60
CA GLU A 153 5.75 13.97 9.14
C GLU A 153 4.66 14.96 8.72
N THR A 154 3.63 15.15 9.54
CA THR A 154 2.56 16.15 9.30
C THR A 154 2.97 17.57 9.69
N GLY A 155 4.13 17.77 10.31
CA GLY A 155 4.56 19.05 10.87
C GLY A 155 3.80 19.49 12.12
N ARG A 156 2.82 18.70 12.60
CA ARG A 156 1.97 19.04 13.77
C ARG A 156 2.77 19.32 15.04
N ALA A 157 3.88 18.61 15.25
CA ALA A 157 4.75 18.81 16.41
C ALA A 157 5.31 20.24 16.50
N ASN A 158 5.45 20.92 15.36
CA ASN A 158 6.02 22.26 15.24
C ASN A 158 4.98 23.33 14.86
N ALA A 159 3.70 22.96 14.73
CA ALA A 159 2.65 23.88 14.33
C ALA A 159 2.27 24.82 15.49
N GLU A 160 2.24 26.13 15.24
CA GLU A 160 1.79 27.13 16.24
C GLU A 160 0.35 26.88 16.68
N ILE A 161 -0.51 26.51 15.73
CA ILE A 161 -1.89 26.11 15.97
C ILE A 161 -2.06 24.69 15.45
N GLN A 162 -2.31 23.76 16.35
CA GLN A 162 -2.56 22.38 15.96
C GLN A 162 -4.00 22.22 15.49
N ALA A 163 -4.18 21.75 14.25
CA ALA A 163 -5.48 21.37 13.73
C ALA A 163 -6.17 20.33 14.67
N PRO A 164 -7.50 20.30 14.74
CA PRO A 164 -8.20 19.25 15.50
C PRO A 164 -7.89 17.86 14.94
N LEU A 165 -7.88 16.86 15.81
CA LEU A 165 -7.80 15.47 15.38
C LEU A 165 -9.18 15.03 14.91
N THR A 166 -9.28 14.68 13.63
CA THR A 166 -10.53 14.29 12.98
C THR A 166 -10.29 13.08 12.06
N LEU A 167 -11.37 12.36 11.75
CA LEU A 167 -11.37 11.33 10.71
C LEU A 167 -11.52 11.93 9.30
N ASP A 168 -11.88 13.21 9.20
CA ASP A 168 -11.93 13.94 7.94
C ASP A 168 -10.56 14.51 7.59
N GLY A 169 -9.83 13.81 6.73
CA GLY A 169 -8.53 14.24 6.23
C GLY A 169 -8.59 15.26 5.08
N GLY A 170 -9.79 15.58 4.56
CA GLY A 170 -9.97 16.42 3.38
C GLY A 170 -9.29 17.80 3.50
N PRO A 171 -9.61 18.59 4.55
CA PRO A 171 -9.02 19.91 4.74
C PRO A 171 -7.48 19.94 4.86
N SER A 172 -6.86 18.80 5.17
CA SER A 172 -5.40 18.66 5.32
C SER A 172 -4.73 17.96 4.12
N LEU A 173 -5.49 17.55 3.10
CA LEU A 173 -4.95 16.84 1.94
C LEU A 173 -4.05 17.76 1.09
N THR A 174 -4.41 19.04 0.99
CA THR A 174 -3.71 20.01 0.15
C THR A 174 -3.68 21.39 0.84
N TYR A 175 -3.16 22.41 0.15
CA TYR A 175 -3.16 23.78 0.62
C TYR A 175 -4.57 24.26 0.94
N ALA A 176 -4.74 25.08 1.98
CA ALA A 176 -6.05 25.53 2.44
C ALA A 176 -6.84 26.29 1.35
N SER A 177 -6.16 27.11 0.55
CA SER A 177 -6.74 27.84 -0.59
C SER A 177 -7.24 26.90 -1.69
N ASP A 178 -6.44 25.87 -2.01
CA ASP A 178 -6.78 24.84 -2.98
C ASP A 178 -8.01 24.07 -2.50
N TYR A 179 -7.99 23.55 -1.26
CA TYR A 179 -9.10 22.82 -0.67
C TYR A 179 -10.40 23.64 -0.70
N ALA A 180 -10.35 24.91 -0.29
CA ALA A 180 -11.53 25.77 -0.27
C ALA A 180 -12.09 26.03 -1.67
N SER A 181 -11.23 26.18 -2.68
CA SER A 181 -11.64 26.37 -4.08
C SER A 181 -12.23 25.09 -4.67
N ILE A 182 -11.65 23.92 -4.36
CA ILE A 182 -12.12 22.60 -4.78
C ILE A 182 -13.49 22.28 -4.18
N MET A 183 -13.69 22.55 -2.89
CA MET A 183 -15.00 22.37 -2.24
C MET A 183 -16.04 23.35 -2.79
N CYS A 184 -15.64 24.60 -3.09
CA CYS A 184 -16.52 25.55 -3.79
C CYS A 184 -16.99 24.99 -5.14
N LEU A 185 -16.07 24.42 -5.95
CA LEU A 185 -16.44 23.85 -7.23
C LEU A 185 -17.40 22.67 -7.06
N ARG A 186 -17.09 21.74 -6.15
CA ARG A 186 -17.97 20.59 -5.84
C ARG A 186 -19.38 21.05 -5.50
N ASP A 187 -19.51 22.05 -4.63
CA ASP A 187 -20.80 22.56 -4.21
C ASP A 187 -21.52 23.33 -5.34
N LEU A 188 -20.76 23.96 -6.26
CA LEU A 188 -21.29 24.67 -7.42
C LEU A 188 -21.88 23.72 -8.47
N VAL A 189 -21.16 22.63 -8.79
CA VAL A 189 -21.58 21.68 -9.84
C VAL A 189 -22.57 20.64 -9.33
N GLY A 190 -22.60 20.39 -8.00
CA GLY A 190 -23.54 19.46 -7.40
C GLY A 190 -23.39 18.04 -7.95
N ASP A 191 -24.49 17.48 -8.44
CA ASP A 191 -24.56 16.13 -9.02
C ASP A 191 -24.43 16.13 -10.56
N GLU A 192 -23.85 17.19 -11.14
CA GLU A 192 -23.60 17.24 -12.59
C GLU A 192 -22.59 16.15 -12.98
N ASP A 193 -23.09 15.18 -13.76
CA ASP A 193 -22.29 14.10 -14.32
C ASP A 193 -21.57 14.57 -15.61
N ASP A 194 -20.48 13.88 -15.97
CA ASP A 194 -19.73 14.09 -17.23
C ASP A 194 -18.87 15.37 -17.30
N LEU A 195 -18.38 15.85 -16.15
CA LEU A 195 -17.41 16.94 -16.08
C LEU A 195 -15.96 16.45 -16.21
N VAL A 196 -15.13 17.20 -16.93
CA VAL A 196 -13.67 16.98 -17.00
C VAL A 196 -12.90 18.17 -16.46
N ILE A 197 -12.03 17.93 -15.49
CA ILE A 197 -11.18 18.94 -14.88
C ILE A 197 -9.72 18.77 -15.30
N ALA A 198 -9.07 19.87 -15.66
CA ALA A 198 -7.61 19.92 -15.73
C ALA A 198 -7.03 20.39 -14.39
N GLU A 199 -6.09 19.62 -13.84
CA GLU A 199 -5.22 20.01 -12.73
C GLU A 199 -3.77 19.61 -13.05
N ALA A 200 -2.81 20.09 -12.25
CA ALA A 200 -1.42 19.68 -12.40
C ALA A 200 -1.25 18.18 -12.23
N ILE A 201 -0.33 17.62 -13.01
CA ILE A 201 0.07 16.21 -12.91
C ILE A 201 1.36 16.06 -12.10
N GLY A 202 1.48 14.94 -11.39
CA GLY A 202 2.66 14.66 -10.58
C GLY A 202 2.75 13.20 -10.17
N ASN A 203 3.82 12.88 -9.45
CA ASN A 203 4.10 11.52 -9.01
C ASN A 203 3.18 11.08 -7.87
N ALA A 204 2.92 9.76 -7.80
CA ALA A 204 2.12 9.18 -6.72
C ALA A 204 2.66 9.46 -5.32
N TYR A 205 1.74 9.38 -4.35
CA TYR A 205 1.99 9.64 -2.93
C TYR A 205 2.37 11.08 -2.60
N ASN A 206 2.21 12.00 -3.57
CA ASN A 206 2.22 13.44 -3.31
C ASN A 206 0.78 13.94 -3.34
N PRO A 207 0.21 14.35 -2.19
CA PRO A 207 -1.21 14.69 -2.10
C PRO A 207 -1.54 16.04 -2.76
N ASN A 208 -0.55 16.78 -3.26
CA ASN A 208 -0.74 18.01 -4.03
C ASN A 208 -1.14 17.77 -5.49
N PHE A 209 -1.20 16.52 -5.97
CA PHE A 209 -1.57 16.15 -7.33
C PHE A 209 -2.71 15.13 -7.33
N GLY A 210 -3.61 15.19 -8.31
CA GLY A 210 -4.81 14.33 -8.35
C GLY A 210 -5.80 14.64 -7.24
N ARG A 211 -5.70 15.84 -6.65
CA ARG A 211 -6.41 16.26 -5.45
C ARG A 211 -7.84 16.67 -5.74
N VAL A 212 -8.12 17.20 -6.94
CA VAL A 212 -9.49 17.57 -7.31
C VAL A 212 -10.33 16.31 -7.41
N GLY A 213 -9.85 15.31 -8.16
CA GLY A 213 -10.54 14.02 -8.28
C GLY A 213 -10.67 13.29 -6.94
N ALA A 214 -9.62 13.29 -6.12
CA ALA A 214 -9.65 12.64 -4.80
C ALA A 214 -10.65 13.27 -3.81
N LEU A 215 -10.82 14.60 -3.85
CA LEU A 215 -11.69 15.32 -2.91
C LEU A 215 -13.14 15.43 -3.37
N THR A 216 -13.39 15.40 -4.68
CA THR A 216 -14.72 15.67 -5.26
C THR A 216 -15.35 14.46 -5.94
N GLY A 217 -14.55 13.50 -6.39
CA GLY A 217 -15.00 12.42 -7.28
C GLY A 217 -15.17 12.83 -8.74
N ILE A 218 -14.97 14.12 -9.08
CA ILE A 218 -15.07 14.61 -10.45
C ILE A 218 -13.89 14.10 -11.29
N PRO A 219 -14.12 13.59 -12.51
CA PRO A 219 -13.04 13.15 -13.39
C PRO A 219 -12.01 14.25 -13.65
N ILE A 220 -10.74 13.87 -13.56
CA ILE A 220 -9.60 14.72 -13.94
C ILE A 220 -8.94 14.17 -15.20
N LEU A 221 -8.36 15.06 -16.00
CA LEU A 221 -7.81 14.71 -17.32
C LEU A 221 -6.72 13.61 -17.24
N LEU A 222 -5.88 13.65 -16.21
CA LEU A 222 -4.83 12.66 -15.98
C LEU A 222 -4.50 12.57 -14.48
N GLY A 223 -4.49 11.35 -13.93
CA GLY A 223 -4.10 11.09 -12.55
C GLY A 223 -2.59 10.86 -12.39
N TRP A 224 -2.21 10.08 -11.38
CA TRP A 224 -0.80 9.76 -11.13
C TRP A 224 -0.26 8.78 -12.19
N GLU A 225 0.52 9.32 -13.13
CA GLU A 225 1.08 8.60 -14.28
C GLU A 225 1.75 7.28 -13.91
N ASN A 226 2.55 7.28 -12.85
CA ASN A 226 3.28 6.09 -12.42
C ASN A 226 2.33 4.97 -11.93
N HIS A 227 1.20 5.31 -11.31
CA HIS A 227 0.20 4.33 -10.88
C HIS A 227 -0.69 3.90 -12.05
N GLU A 228 -1.12 4.83 -12.91
CA GLU A 228 -1.84 4.48 -14.14
C GLU A 228 -1.02 3.52 -15.02
N GLY A 229 0.27 3.79 -15.16
CA GLY A 229 1.21 2.91 -15.86
C GLY A 229 1.32 1.52 -15.25
N GLN A 230 1.29 1.41 -13.91
CA GLN A 230 1.32 0.11 -13.23
C GLN A 230 0.09 -0.75 -13.51
N TRP A 231 -1.10 -0.12 -13.58
CA TRP A 231 -2.36 -0.84 -13.81
C TRP A 231 -2.60 -1.15 -15.29
N ARG A 232 -2.20 -0.25 -16.20
CA ARG A 232 -2.40 -0.40 -17.65
C ARG A 232 -1.26 -1.15 -18.35
N GLY A 233 -0.09 -1.26 -17.72
CA GLY A 233 1.06 -2.00 -18.25
C GLY A 233 1.51 -1.45 -19.60
N THR A 234 1.74 -2.36 -20.56
CA THR A 234 2.26 -2.00 -21.89
C THR A 234 1.31 -1.12 -22.70
N THR A 235 0.03 -1.06 -22.35
CA THR A 235 -0.97 -0.22 -23.04
C THR A 235 -1.01 1.23 -22.54
N TYR A 236 -0.27 1.55 -21.46
CA TYR A 236 -0.28 2.89 -20.87
C TYR A 236 0.06 3.98 -21.89
N GLY A 237 1.14 3.80 -22.67
CA GLY A 237 1.59 4.78 -23.66
C GLY A 237 0.52 5.12 -24.70
N ASP A 238 -0.21 4.11 -25.19
CA ASP A 238 -1.28 4.29 -26.18
C ASP A 238 -2.51 4.98 -25.57
N VAL A 239 -2.84 4.66 -24.32
CA VAL A 239 -4.00 5.22 -23.62
C VAL A 239 -3.75 6.65 -23.16
N VAL A 240 -2.58 6.93 -22.60
CA VAL A 240 -2.22 8.27 -22.10
C VAL A 240 -2.04 9.25 -23.27
N GLY A 241 -1.43 8.79 -24.36
CA GLY A 241 -1.19 9.60 -25.56
C GLY A 241 -0.34 10.84 -25.26
N SER A 242 -0.75 11.98 -25.81
CA SER A 242 -0.09 13.28 -25.63
C SER A 242 -0.54 14.06 -24.38
N ARG A 243 -1.43 13.50 -23.55
CA ARG A 243 -2.00 14.21 -22.39
C ARG A 243 -0.95 14.89 -21.49
N PRO A 244 0.20 14.29 -21.13
CA PRO A 244 1.18 14.96 -20.29
C PRO A 244 1.73 16.23 -20.95
N GLN A 245 2.08 16.15 -22.24
CA GLN A 245 2.60 17.29 -23.01
C GLN A 245 1.52 18.35 -23.26
N ASP A 246 0.28 17.92 -23.48
CA ASP A 246 -0.85 18.82 -23.69
C ASP A 246 -1.20 19.54 -22.39
N ILE A 247 -1.18 18.87 -21.23
CA ILE A 247 -1.36 19.53 -19.92
C ILE A 247 -0.24 20.52 -19.66
N GLU A 248 1.02 20.15 -19.92
CA GLU A 248 2.15 21.09 -19.81
C GLU A 248 1.94 22.31 -20.71
N THR A 249 1.53 22.12 -21.96
CA THR A 249 1.22 23.21 -22.90
C THR A 249 0.04 24.06 -22.44
N LEU A 250 -1.02 23.43 -21.93
CA LEU A 250 -2.22 24.09 -21.39
C LEU A 250 -1.84 25.09 -20.29
N TYR A 251 -0.89 24.74 -19.42
CA TYR A 251 -0.45 25.60 -18.33
C TYR A 251 0.67 26.56 -18.71
N THR A 252 1.58 26.21 -19.63
CA THR A 252 2.80 27.00 -19.90
C THR A 252 2.72 27.92 -21.13
N ASP A 253 1.95 27.60 -22.17
CA ASP A 253 1.76 28.51 -23.31
C ASP A 253 0.92 29.72 -22.85
N LEU A 254 1.30 30.91 -23.29
CA LEU A 254 0.65 32.16 -22.90
C LEU A 254 -0.56 32.52 -23.77
N ARG A 255 -0.74 31.82 -24.90
CA ARG A 255 -1.81 32.10 -25.87
C ARG A 255 -3.06 31.30 -25.56
N TRP A 256 -4.21 31.98 -25.61
CA TRP A 256 -5.51 31.34 -25.43
C TRP A 256 -5.78 30.28 -26.50
N GLU A 257 -5.38 30.53 -27.76
CA GLU A 257 -5.63 29.62 -28.88
C GLU A 257 -4.97 28.25 -28.68
N SER A 258 -3.77 28.22 -28.08
CA SER A 258 -3.07 26.97 -27.74
C SER A 258 -3.86 26.18 -26.69
N ALA A 259 -4.32 26.85 -25.63
CA ALA A 259 -5.13 26.22 -24.58
C ALA A 259 -6.49 25.74 -25.12
N GLN A 260 -7.15 26.55 -25.95
CA GLN A 260 -8.46 26.28 -26.49
C GLN A 260 -8.48 24.98 -27.32
N GLY A 261 -7.44 24.71 -28.11
CA GLY A 261 -7.33 23.44 -28.86
C GLY A 261 -7.28 22.21 -27.94
N ILE A 262 -6.57 22.30 -26.82
CA ILE A 262 -6.45 21.22 -25.81
C ILE A 262 -7.78 21.05 -25.08
N ILE A 263 -8.40 22.16 -24.66
CA ILE A 263 -9.71 22.19 -24.00
C ILE A 263 -10.75 21.47 -24.85
N GLN A 264 -10.83 21.78 -26.14
CA GLN A 264 -11.78 21.14 -27.06
C GLN A 264 -11.46 19.66 -27.32
N THR A 265 -10.17 19.31 -27.45
CA THR A 265 -9.75 17.93 -27.71
C THR A 265 -10.17 16.98 -26.59
N TYR A 266 -10.11 17.45 -25.35
CA TYR A 266 -10.38 16.63 -24.17
C TYR A 266 -11.74 16.91 -23.52
N GLY A 267 -12.51 17.88 -24.02
CA GLY A 267 -13.78 18.29 -23.42
C GLY A 267 -13.60 18.84 -22.01
N ILE A 268 -12.53 19.62 -21.75
CA ILE A 268 -12.24 20.16 -20.43
C ILE A 268 -13.29 21.22 -20.09
N ASP A 269 -13.97 21.08 -18.97
CA ASP A 269 -14.99 22.04 -18.52
C ASP A 269 -14.41 23.10 -17.60
N TYR A 270 -13.50 22.66 -16.72
CA TYR A 270 -12.85 23.52 -15.75
C TYR A 270 -11.34 23.32 -15.74
N VAL A 271 -10.60 24.42 -15.70
CA VAL A 271 -9.15 24.43 -15.44
C VAL A 271 -8.93 24.91 -14.02
N PHE A 272 -8.24 24.11 -13.21
CA PHE A 272 -7.80 24.54 -11.89
C PHE A 272 -6.44 25.21 -11.98
N TYR A 273 -6.24 26.31 -11.26
CA TYR A 273 -4.94 26.97 -11.09
C TYR A 273 -4.75 27.32 -9.61
N GLY A 274 -4.04 26.46 -8.88
CA GLY A 274 -3.71 26.62 -7.46
C GLY A 274 -2.21 26.59 -7.21
N ASN A 275 -1.83 26.25 -5.98
CA ASN A 275 -0.42 26.22 -5.58
C ASN A 275 0.39 25.20 -6.38
N SER A 276 -0.14 23.99 -6.59
CA SER A 276 0.59 22.94 -7.31
C SER A 276 0.84 23.31 -8.77
N GLU A 277 -0.14 23.94 -9.44
CA GLU A 277 0.01 24.38 -10.83
C GLU A 277 1.07 25.48 -10.93
N ARG A 278 1.08 26.46 -10.03
CA ARG A 278 2.11 27.51 -9.99
C ARG A 278 3.50 26.96 -9.75
N LEU A 279 3.64 26.04 -8.81
CA LEU A 279 4.92 25.41 -8.50
C LEU A 279 5.45 24.55 -9.65
N THR A 280 4.55 23.95 -10.44
CA THR A 280 4.91 23.02 -11.52
C THR A 280 5.14 23.75 -12.85
N TYR A 281 4.29 24.71 -13.21
CA TYR A 281 4.27 25.33 -14.54
C TYR A 281 4.56 26.84 -14.54
N GLY A 282 4.70 27.46 -13.37
CA GLY A 282 4.85 28.90 -13.21
C GLY A 282 3.50 29.65 -13.15
N GLU A 283 3.55 30.98 -13.09
CA GLU A 283 2.35 31.82 -12.91
C GLU A 283 1.91 32.54 -14.20
N ALA A 284 2.84 32.75 -15.14
CA ALA A 284 2.60 33.57 -16.33
C ALA A 284 1.46 33.01 -17.21
N GLY A 285 1.32 31.69 -17.28
CA GLY A 285 0.28 31.05 -18.08
C GLY A 285 -1.14 31.17 -17.50
N GLU A 286 -1.31 31.67 -16.28
CA GLU A 286 -2.64 31.87 -15.70
C GLU A 286 -3.38 33.06 -16.34
N GLU A 287 -2.64 34.09 -16.77
CA GLU A 287 -3.21 35.35 -17.28
C GLU A 287 -4.18 35.11 -18.43
N LYS A 288 -3.86 34.18 -19.35
CA LYS A 288 -4.75 33.82 -20.46
C LYS A 288 -6.12 33.30 -20.01
N PHE A 289 -6.18 32.59 -18.89
CA PHE A 289 -7.43 32.08 -18.33
C PHE A 289 -8.21 33.20 -17.64
N ARG A 290 -7.54 34.10 -16.92
CA ARG A 290 -8.17 35.29 -16.32
C ARG A 290 -8.81 36.20 -17.38
N ASP A 291 -8.16 36.34 -18.53
CA ASP A 291 -8.65 37.22 -19.61
C ASP A 291 -9.76 36.58 -20.45
N SER A 292 -9.76 35.25 -20.58
CA SER A 292 -10.59 34.55 -21.58
C SER A 292 -11.68 33.64 -21.00
N ALA A 293 -11.68 33.37 -19.69
CA ALA A 293 -12.58 32.42 -19.04
C ALA A 293 -13.24 33.01 -17.78
N GLU A 294 -14.40 32.46 -17.40
CA GLU A 294 -15.11 32.88 -16.19
C GLU A 294 -14.50 32.23 -14.94
N ILE A 295 -14.16 33.04 -13.94
CA ILE A 295 -13.74 32.54 -12.62
C ILE A 295 -14.99 32.16 -11.82
N VAL A 296 -15.14 30.88 -11.48
CA VAL A 296 -16.34 30.37 -10.80
C VAL A 296 -16.14 30.13 -9.30
N CYS A 297 -14.90 29.89 -8.90
CA CYS A 297 -14.49 29.71 -7.51
C CYS A 297 -13.07 30.23 -7.34
N GLU A 298 -12.85 31.13 -6.37
CA GLU A 298 -11.52 31.68 -6.07
C GLU A 298 -11.34 31.88 -4.57
N ARG A 299 -10.21 31.41 -4.04
CA ARG A 299 -9.77 31.61 -2.65
C ARG A 299 -8.27 31.81 -2.60
N ASP A 300 -7.84 32.95 -2.07
CA ASP A 300 -6.43 33.28 -1.80
C ASP A 300 -5.46 32.90 -2.94
N GLY A 301 -5.85 33.22 -4.18
CA GLY A 301 -5.04 32.99 -5.39
C GLY A 301 -5.16 31.60 -6.02
N SER A 302 -5.96 30.69 -5.46
CA SER A 302 -6.37 29.44 -6.11
C SER A 302 -7.73 29.63 -6.78
N ALA A 303 -7.87 29.23 -8.04
CA ALA A 303 -9.09 29.50 -8.81
C ALA A 303 -9.47 28.37 -9.79
N PHE A 304 -10.77 28.25 -10.05
CA PHE A 304 -11.32 27.47 -11.16
C PHE A 304 -11.83 28.40 -12.25
N TYR A 305 -11.41 28.10 -13.47
CA TYR A 305 -11.83 28.78 -14.70
C TYR A 305 -12.78 27.88 -15.48
N ARG A 306 -14.01 28.33 -15.71
CA ARG A 306 -14.94 27.66 -16.64
C ARG A 306 -14.50 27.96 -18.06
N VAL A 307 -14.06 26.92 -18.77
CA VAL A 307 -13.50 27.04 -20.12
C VAL A 307 -14.40 26.42 -21.19
N ASN A 308 -15.38 25.61 -20.79
CA ASN A 308 -16.44 25.12 -21.66
C ASN A 308 -17.77 25.82 -21.36
N SER A 309 -18.42 26.32 -22.40
CA SER A 309 -19.65 27.14 -22.28
C SER A 309 -20.94 26.32 -22.32
N THR A 310 -20.87 25.00 -22.52
CA THR A 310 -22.05 24.10 -22.52
C THR A 310 -22.52 23.68 -21.13
N VAL A 311 -21.71 23.91 -20.09
CA VAL A 311 -22.07 23.58 -18.69
C VAL A 311 -23.07 24.60 -18.16
N GLN A 312 -24.33 24.19 -17.98
CA GLN A 312 -25.39 25.03 -17.41
C GLN A 312 -25.33 24.95 -15.88
N VAL A 313 -24.97 26.06 -15.24
CA VAL A 313 -25.07 26.18 -13.78
C VAL A 313 -26.54 26.05 -13.37
N ALA A 314 -26.82 25.17 -12.41
CA ALA A 314 -28.11 25.15 -11.74
C ALA A 314 -28.39 26.56 -11.15
N ALA A 315 -29.39 27.25 -11.70
CA ALA A 315 -29.84 28.53 -11.17
C ALA A 315 -30.28 28.34 -9.71
N ARG A 316 -29.74 29.16 -8.81
CA ARG A 316 -30.17 29.23 -7.41
C ARG A 316 -31.60 29.75 -7.29
#